data_AF-A0A259FI45-F1
#
_entry.id   AF-A0A259FI45-F1
#
_cell.length_a   1.000
_cell.length_b   1.000
_cell.length_c   1.000
_cell.angle_alpha   90.00
_cell.angle_beta   90.00
_cell.angle_gamma   90.00
#
_symmetry.space_group_name_H-M   'P 1'
#
loop_
_entity.id
_entity.type
_entity.pdbx_description
1 polymer ?
#
loop_
_entity_poly.entity_id
_entity_poly.type
_entity_poly.pdbx_seq_one_letter_code
_entity_poly.pdbx_strand_id
1 'polypeptide(L)'
;MTQTVHRLWQILRVVEKETFYLRAVILRLFPQAGPLAADQRQSLFDTPEGIDRLESFVGKFSRMQDTLVDKLLPTFLLQTAMAPTQQRALEYRPDTNAGFPRVFLKPFA
;
A
#
# COMPACT_ATOMS: atom_id res chain seq x y z
N MET A 1 -4.12 -26.67 -9.57
CA MET A 1 -3.81 -25.45 -8.79
C MET A 1 -4.67 -25.46 -7.53
N THR A 2 -4.10 -25.17 -6.36
CA THR A 2 -4.85 -25.08 -5.10
C THR A 2 -5.80 -23.87 -5.14
N GLN A 3 -6.96 -23.95 -4.48
CA GLN A 3 -7.97 -22.88 -4.46
C GLN A 3 -7.40 -21.52 -4.01
N THR A 4 -6.38 -21.53 -3.14
CA THR A 4 -5.71 -20.33 -2.64
C THR A 4 -4.81 -19.64 -3.66
N VAL A 5 -4.08 -20.41 -4.48
CA VAL A 5 -3.30 -19.86 -5.61
C VAL A 5 -4.23 -19.21 -6.63
N HIS A 6 -5.39 -19.83 -6.90
CA HIS A 6 -6.40 -19.23 -7.77
C HIS A 6 -6.91 -17.89 -7.21
N ARG A 7 -7.21 -17.83 -5.91
CA ARG A 7 -7.63 -16.59 -5.24
C ARG A 7 -6.57 -15.50 -5.31
N LEU A 8 -5.29 -15.84 -5.14
CA LEU A 8 -4.18 -14.90 -5.27
C LEU A 8 -4.13 -14.28 -6.67
N TRP A 9 -4.25 -15.09 -7.72
CA TRP A 9 -4.32 -14.61 -9.11
C TRP A 9 -5.52 -13.69 -9.36
N GLN A 10 -6.68 -14.00 -8.79
CA GLN A 10 -7.86 -13.14 -8.91
C GLN A 10 -7.63 -11.77 -8.26
N ILE A 11 -7.05 -11.75 -7.05
CA ILE A 11 -6.74 -10.49 -6.36
C ILE A 11 -5.70 -9.69 -7.15
N LEU A 12 -4.67 -10.34 -7.68
CA LEU A 12 -3.64 -9.68 -8.49
C LEU A 12 -4.25 -8.99 -9.72
N ARG A 13 -5.14 -9.67 -10.45
CA ARG A 13 -5.86 -9.07 -11.59
C ARG A 13 -6.69 -7.85 -11.21
N VAL A 14 -7.29 -7.85 -10.02
CA VAL A 14 -8.03 -6.68 -9.53
C VAL A 14 -7.08 -5.52 -9.28
N VAL A 15 -5.96 -5.76 -8.59
CA VAL A 15 -4.94 -4.73 -8.33
C VAL A 15 -4.35 -4.17 -9.63
N GLU A 16 -4.07 -5.02 -10.62
CA GLU A 16 -3.60 -4.58 -11.95
C GLU A 16 -4.61 -3.64 -12.63
N LYS A 17 -5.90 -4.00 -12.60
CA LYS A 17 -6.96 -3.18 -13.17
C LYS A 17 -7.11 -1.84 -12.44
N GLU A 18 -7.04 -1.85 -11.11
CA GLU A 18 -7.10 -0.62 -10.29
C GLU A 18 -5.89 0.28 -10.55
N THR A 19 -4.70 -0.32 -10.68
CA THR A 19 -3.45 0.38 -11.05
C THR A 19 -3.55 1.03 -12.44
N PHE A 20 -4.13 0.33 -13.41
CA PHE A 20 -4.36 0.87 -14.76
C PHE A 20 -5.22 2.14 -14.73
N TYR A 21 -6.35 2.11 -14.00
CA TYR A 21 -7.21 3.28 -13.88
C TYR A 21 -6.57 4.40 -13.07
N LEU A 22 -5.82 4.08 -12.02
CA LEU A 22 -5.09 5.06 -11.24
C LEU A 22 -4.05 5.79 -12.11
N ARG A 23 -3.30 5.07 -12.94
CA ARG A 23 -2.34 5.65 -13.89
C ARG A 23 -3.00 6.66 -14.82
N ALA A 24 -4.20 6.36 -15.33
CA ALA A 24 -4.93 7.30 -16.18
C ALA A 24 -5.28 8.61 -15.45
N VAL A 25 -5.59 8.57 -14.15
CA VAL A 25 -5.85 9.78 -13.36
C VAL A 25 -4.56 10.51 -13.01
N ILE A 26 -3.47 9.79 -12.70
CA ILE A 26 -2.16 10.39 -12.45
C ILE A 26 -1.69 11.20 -13.67
N LEU A 27 -1.83 10.66 -14.88
CA LEU A 27 -1.46 11.38 -16.12
C LEU A 27 -2.28 12.65 -16.34
N ARG A 28 -3.52 12.71 -15.84
CA ARG A 28 -4.38 13.90 -15.91
C ARG A 28 -4.07 14.94 -14.83
N LEU A 29 -3.53 14.51 -13.69
CA LEU A 29 -3.08 15.37 -12.59
C LEU A 29 -1.67 15.91 -12.83
N PHE A 30 -0.79 15.09 -13.39
CA PHE A 30 0.62 15.37 -13.64
C PHE A 30 0.92 15.19 -15.14
N PRO A 31 0.41 16.07 -16.02
CA PRO A 31 0.61 15.94 -17.46
C PRO A 31 2.07 16.12 -17.90
N GLN A 32 2.86 16.84 -17.11
CA GLN A 32 4.30 16.97 -17.26
C GLN A 32 4.97 15.94 -16.34
N ALA A 33 5.96 15.19 -16.85
CA ALA A 33 6.73 14.20 -16.07
C ALA A 33 7.74 14.88 -15.12
N GLY A 34 7.26 15.82 -14.29
CA GLY A 34 8.07 16.63 -13.39
C GLY A 34 7.25 17.20 -12.24
N PRO A 35 7.89 17.92 -11.30
CA PRO A 35 7.20 18.58 -10.20
C PRO A 35 6.14 19.53 -10.73
N LEU A 36 4.96 19.55 -10.11
CA LEU A 36 3.96 20.56 -10.42
C LEU A 36 4.53 21.95 -10.16
N ALA A 37 4.55 22.78 -11.20
CA ALA A 37 4.85 24.20 -11.07
C ALA A 37 3.80 24.87 -10.16
N ALA A 38 4.16 26.00 -9.54
CA ALA A 38 3.34 26.64 -8.52
C ALA A 38 1.94 27.05 -9.03
N ASP A 39 1.87 27.49 -10.28
CA ASP A 39 0.64 27.82 -11.02
C ASP A 39 -0.26 26.59 -11.24
N GLN A 40 0.31 25.44 -11.60
CA GLN A 40 -0.42 24.18 -11.76
C GLN A 40 -0.94 23.63 -10.43
N ARG A 41 -0.20 23.81 -9.33
CA ARG A 41 -0.69 23.42 -8.00
C ARG A 41 -1.88 24.26 -7.59
N GLN A 42 -1.81 25.57 -7.82
CA GLN A 42 -2.88 26.49 -7.45
C GLN A 42 -4.16 26.18 -8.23
N SER A 43 -4.05 25.89 -9.53
CA SER A 43 -5.22 25.53 -10.33
C SER A 43 -5.90 24.21 -9.93
N LEU A 44 -5.18 23.27 -9.28
CA LEU A 44 -5.79 22.06 -8.72
C LEU A 44 -6.75 22.36 -7.56
N PHE A 45 -6.52 23.44 -6.81
CA PHE A 45 -7.35 23.81 -5.66
C PHE A 45 -8.37 24.91 -5.97
N ASP A 46 -8.10 25.73 -6.98
CA ASP A 46 -8.92 26.91 -7.29
C ASP A 46 -9.95 26.66 -8.40
N THR A 47 -9.88 25.52 -9.09
CA THR A 47 -10.83 25.16 -10.15
C THR A 47 -11.66 23.94 -9.76
N PRO A 48 -12.98 23.93 -10.02
CA PRO A 48 -13.81 22.74 -9.81
C PRO A 48 -13.23 21.49 -10.50
N GLU A 49 -12.73 21.64 -11.72
CA GLU A 49 -12.13 20.54 -12.48
C GLU A 49 -10.83 20.03 -11.85
N GLY A 50 -10.07 20.89 -11.18
CA GLY A 50 -8.87 20.52 -10.43
C GLY A 50 -9.21 19.70 -9.19
N ILE A 51 -10.19 20.17 -8.41
CA ILE A 51 -10.69 19.50 -7.21
C ILE A 51 -11.23 18.11 -7.57
N ASP A 52 -12.08 18.01 -8.60
CA ASP A 52 -12.66 16.75 -9.07
C ASP A 52 -11.58 15.73 -9.47
N ARG A 53 -10.50 16.18 -10.11
CA ARG A 53 -9.37 15.32 -10.49
C ARG A 53 -8.64 14.80 -9.26
N LEU A 54 -8.43 15.64 -8.25
CA LEU A 54 -7.78 15.26 -7.00
C LEU A 54 -8.64 14.27 -6.21
N GLU A 55 -9.94 14.52 -6.08
CA GLU A 55 -10.88 13.60 -5.42
C GLU A 55 -10.93 12.25 -6.15
N SER A 56 -10.97 12.26 -7.48
CA SER A 56 -10.93 11.05 -8.31
C SER A 56 -9.65 10.25 -8.10
N PHE A 57 -8.51 10.93 -7.94
CA PHE A 57 -7.24 10.28 -7.62
C PHE A 57 -7.26 9.67 -6.23
N VAL A 58 -7.64 10.43 -5.21
CA VAL A 58 -7.70 9.96 -3.81
C VAL A 58 -8.60 8.72 -3.74
N GLY A 59 -9.81 8.77 -4.31
CA GLY A 59 -10.73 7.64 -4.29
C GLY A 59 -10.18 6.38 -4.99
N LYS A 60 -9.50 6.53 -6.12
CA LYS A 60 -8.91 5.38 -6.83
C LYS A 60 -7.65 4.85 -6.15
N PHE A 61 -6.84 5.73 -5.59
CA PHE A 61 -5.64 5.36 -4.86
C PHE A 61 -5.99 4.61 -3.57
N SER A 62 -6.92 5.13 -2.77
CA SER A 62 -7.39 4.46 -1.55
C SER A 62 -7.96 3.09 -1.85
N ARG A 63 -8.81 2.96 -2.88
CA ARG A 63 -9.36 1.65 -3.27
C ARG A 63 -8.28 0.63 -3.67
N MET A 64 -7.29 1.06 -4.46
CA MET A 64 -6.16 0.21 -4.83
C MET A 64 -5.34 -0.19 -3.58
N GLN A 65 -5.10 0.76 -2.67
CA GLN A 65 -4.41 0.52 -1.41
C GLN A 65 -5.15 -0.49 -0.53
N ASP A 66 -6.47 -0.36 -0.37
CA ASP A 66 -7.30 -1.29 0.39
C ASP A 66 -7.21 -2.71 -0.20
N THR A 67 -7.34 -2.86 -1.53
CA THR A 67 -7.20 -4.18 -2.17
C THR A 67 -5.80 -4.77 -1.95
N LEU A 68 -4.76 -3.94 -2.02
CA LEU A 68 -3.38 -4.38 -1.83
C LEU A 68 -3.11 -4.80 -0.38
N VAL A 69 -3.50 -3.97 0.58
CA VAL A 69 -3.20 -4.15 2.02
C VAL A 69 -4.10 -5.18 2.67
N ASP A 70 -5.39 -5.17 2.39
CA ASP A 70 -6.35 -6.04 3.09
C ASP A 70 -6.43 -7.44 2.47
N LYS A 71 -6.08 -7.58 1.18
CA LYS A 71 -6.32 -8.82 0.43
C LYS A 71 -5.05 -9.40 -0.17
N LEU A 72 -4.30 -8.62 -0.95
CA LEU A 72 -3.15 -9.15 -1.69
C LEU A 72 -2.02 -9.54 -0.74
N LEU A 73 -1.56 -8.60 0.11
CA LEU A 73 -0.45 -8.83 1.03
C LEU A 73 -0.71 -10.00 2.00
N PRO A 74 -1.86 -10.07 2.71
CA PRO A 74 -2.12 -11.18 3.62
C PRO A 74 -2.18 -12.52 2.89
N THR A 75 -2.85 -12.57 1.74
CA THR A 75 -2.94 -13.81 0.95
C THR A 75 -1.56 -14.26 0.47
N PHE A 76 -0.75 -13.33 -0.04
CA PHE A 76 0.61 -13.62 -0.49
C PHE A 76 1.51 -14.10 0.65
N LEU A 77 1.48 -13.42 1.80
CA LEU A 77 2.25 -13.80 2.98
C LEU A 77 1.82 -15.18 3.50
N LEU A 78 0.53 -15.49 3.55
CA LEU A 78 0.07 -16.83 3.95
C LEU A 78 0.54 -17.93 3.00
N GLN A 79 0.66 -17.64 1.70
CA GLN A 79 1.17 -18.62 0.72
C GLN A 79 2.68 -18.78 0.77
N THR A 80 3.43 -17.73 1.12
CA THR A 80 4.91 -17.75 1.15
C THR A 80 5.48 -18.09 2.53
N ALA A 81 4.78 -17.74 3.61
CA ALA A 81 5.11 -18.10 4.99
C ALA A 81 4.75 -19.54 5.37
N MET A 82 4.29 -20.36 4.41
CA MET A 82 4.35 -21.82 4.52
C MET A 82 5.79 -22.39 4.41
N ALA A 83 6.83 -21.54 4.42
CA ALA A 83 8.08 -21.85 5.10
C ALA A 83 8.00 -21.25 6.52
N PRO A 84 8.10 -22.06 7.60
CA PRO A 84 7.64 -21.69 8.94
C PRO A 84 8.44 -20.50 9.47
N THR A 85 7.89 -19.30 9.32
CA THR A 85 8.34 -18.16 10.13
C THR A 85 7.63 -18.32 11.46
N GLN A 86 8.38 -18.84 12.44
CA GLN A 86 7.91 -19.01 13.80
C GLN A 86 7.24 -17.71 14.26
N GLN A 87 5.98 -17.81 14.66
CA GLN A 87 5.34 -16.83 15.52
C GLN A 87 6.13 -16.79 16.84
N ARG A 88 7.26 -16.07 16.86
CA ARG A 88 7.83 -15.60 18.11
C ARG A 88 6.84 -14.58 18.62
N ALA A 89 6.01 -15.02 19.56
CA ALA A 89 5.32 -14.13 20.48
C ALA A 89 6.32 -13.04 20.85
N LEU A 90 5.98 -11.78 20.55
CA LEU A 90 6.69 -10.64 21.07
C LEU A 90 6.43 -10.67 22.58
N GLU A 91 7.24 -11.45 23.29
CA GLU A 91 7.24 -11.50 24.74
C GLU A 91 7.78 -10.15 25.20
N TYR A 92 6.84 -9.21 25.39
CA TYR A 92 7.11 -7.93 26.01
C TYR A 92 7.57 -8.21 27.43
N ARG A 93 8.89 -8.15 27.64
CA ARG A 93 9.49 -8.16 28.98
C ARG A 93 9.71 -6.69 29.36
N PRO A 94 8.88 -6.09 30.23
CA PRO A 94 9.14 -4.74 30.70
C PRO A 94 10.43 -4.76 31.52
N ASP A 95 11.50 -4.14 31.01
CA ASP A 95 12.66 -3.77 31.82
C ASP A 95 12.22 -2.66 32.78
N THR A 96 12.08 -2.99 34.05
CA THR A 96 11.64 -2.08 35.12
C THR A 96 12.65 -0.98 35.48
N ASN A 97 13.69 -0.72 34.66
CA ASN A 97 14.73 0.25 35.02
C ASN A 97 15.46 0.98 33.88
N ALA A 98 14.87 1.12 32.70
CA ALA A 98 15.44 1.99 31.67
C ALA A 98 14.34 2.71 30.89
N GLY A 99 14.33 4.04 30.97
CA GLY A 99 13.27 4.92 30.44
C GLY A 99 13.09 4.94 28.91
N PHE A 100 13.67 4.01 28.15
CA PHE A 100 13.38 3.81 26.73
C PHE A 100 13.64 2.35 26.31
N PRO A 101 12.72 1.70 25.56
CA PRO A 101 12.87 0.30 25.15
C PRO A 101 13.95 0.16 24.06
N ARG A 102 14.97 -0.67 24.32
CA ARG A 102 15.91 -1.14 23.29
C ARG A 102 15.46 -2.49 22.76
N VAL A 103 15.12 -2.54 21.47
CA VAL A 103 14.85 -3.80 20.77
C VAL A 103 16.19 -4.52 20.55
N PHE A 104 16.40 -5.65 21.22
CA PHE A 104 17.60 -6.47 21.08
C PHE A 104 17.38 -7.53 20.01
N LEU A 105 18.03 -7.38 18.86
CA LEU A 105 18.11 -8.44 17.84
C LEU A 105 19.20 -9.42 18.27
N LYS A 106 18.84 -10.67 18.60
CA LYS A 106 19.83 -11.73 18.81
C LYS A 106 20.37 -12.22 17.45
N PRO A 107 21.69 -12.43 17.33
CA PRO A 107 22.28 -13.01 16.12
C PRO A 107 21.88 -14.48 15.98
N PHE A 108 21.74 -14.92 14.73
CA PHE A 108 21.49 -16.32 14.36
C PHE A 108 22.69 -17.18 14.76
N ALA A 109 22.44 -18.28 15.48
CA ALA A 109 23.35 -19.41 15.66
C ALA A 109 22.74 -20.61 14.92
#